data_AF-A0A839F2I9-F1
#
_entry.id   AF-A0A839F2I9-F1
#
_cell.length_a   1.000
_cell.length_b   1.000
_cell.length_c   1.000
_cell.angle_alpha   90.00
_cell.angle_beta   90.00
_cell.angle_gamma   90.00
#
_symmetry.space_group_name_H-M   'P 1'
#
loop_
_entity.id
_entity.type
_entity.pdbx_description
1 polymer ?
#
loop_
_entity_poly.entity_id
_entity_poly.type
_entity_poly.pdbx_seq_one_letter_code
_entity_poly.pdbx_strand_id
1 'polypeptide(L)'
;MPRAVERLLGLTLAWILVHASVACARPSVTFVLGSDREGAGFFAAAATYYRMQAGADDETITGLRSLAEVREYLAREAARGGAPWGTIRVVAHGSEWYGLRVSIYAGDGSPATLTAMNVAHSSEAFPPLDRAVADGATQLLIESCGIGRRPPLVRAIATLLFGDEPAPRVVASRNFVGFRAWTDTQDVVRSERYELPYVALVTRATTADSARVRSVLERRWLRETGRPATDTLVLRDLPVEVRYRAEAGMPIPSIAEATLRDIGLHDDDLHWTYEGAMRVGRARIATLAAAEVEPIAASP
;
A
#
# COMPACT_ATOMS: atom_id res chain seq x y z
N MET A 1 -29.70 41.93 -53.01
CA MET A 1 -29.58 41.76 -51.54
C MET A 1 -30.41 40.53 -51.15
N PRO A 2 -29.83 39.31 -51.13
CA PRO A 2 -29.80 38.53 -49.88
C PRO A 2 -28.74 37.39 -49.89
N ARG A 3 -27.43 37.69 -49.79
CA ARG A 3 -26.39 36.62 -49.67
C ARG A 3 -25.29 36.91 -48.65
N ALA A 4 -25.33 38.07 -48.00
CA ALA A 4 -24.29 38.49 -47.05
C ALA A 4 -24.62 38.16 -45.58
N VAL A 5 -25.88 37.81 -45.26
CA VAL A 5 -26.32 37.58 -43.87
C VAL A 5 -26.13 36.13 -43.41
N GLU A 6 -26.16 35.14 -44.32
CA GLU A 6 -26.01 33.72 -43.95
C GLU A 6 -24.57 33.32 -43.58
N ARG A 7 -23.56 34.08 -44.01
CA ARG A 7 -22.15 33.76 -43.68
C ARG A 7 -21.70 34.26 -42.31
N LEU A 8 -22.42 35.19 -41.68
CA LEU A 8 -22.10 35.66 -40.33
C LEU A 8 -22.72 34.78 -39.22
N LEU A 9 -23.80 34.04 -39.51
CA LEU A 9 -24.46 33.12 -38.55
C LEU A 9 -23.76 31.76 -38.45
N GLY A 10 -23.05 31.31 -39.49
CA GLY A 10 -22.28 30.07 -39.46
C GLY A 10 -20.99 30.14 -38.64
N LEU A 11 -20.43 31.35 -38.45
CA LEU A 11 -19.16 31.56 -37.73
C LEU A 11 -19.34 31.77 -36.23
N THR A 12 -20.51 32.18 -35.75
CA THR A 12 -20.80 32.32 -34.31
C THR A 12 -21.21 31.01 -33.66
N LEU A 13 -21.89 30.09 -34.38
CA LEU A 13 -22.21 28.76 -33.84
C LEU A 13 -21.00 27.84 -33.71
N ALA A 14 -20.00 27.97 -34.58
CA ALA A 14 -18.73 27.24 -34.45
C ALA A 14 -17.90 27.71 -33.25
N TRP A 15 -18.03 28.97 -32.82
CA TRP A 15 -17.35 29.48 -31.63
C TRP A 15 -18.02 29.01 -30.33
N ILE A 16 -19.35 28.86 -30.30
CA ILE A 16 -20.07 28.35 -29.12
C ILE A 16 -19.83 26.85 -28.89
N LEU A 17 -19.60 26.06 -29.94
CA LEU A 17 -19.23 24.63 -29.80
C LEU A 17 -17.75 24.39 -29.47
N VAL A 18 -16.90 25.42 -29.58
CA VAL A 18 -15.50 25.42 -29.13
C VAL A 18 -15.35 25.95 -27.70
N HIS A 19 -16.44 26.37 -27.05
CA HIS A 19 -16.49 26.55 -25.59
C HIS A 19 -16.53 25.18 -24.93
N ALA A 20 -15.35 24.55 -24.95
CA ALA A 20 -14.79 23.79 -23.87
C ALA A 20 -15.81 22.92 -23.15
N SER A 21 -15.96 21.68 -23.65
CA SER A 21 -15.92 20.56 -22.72
C SER A 21 -14.60 20.66 -21.97
N VAL A 22 -14.56 21.51 -20.92
CA VAL A 22 -13.61 21.35 -19.84
C VAL A 22 -13.95 19.96 -19.34
N ALA A 23 -13.20 18.97 -19.80
CA ALA A 23 -13.31 17.62 -19.27
C ALA A 23 -12.98 17.79 -17.80
N CYS A 24 -14.02 17.85 -16.97
CA CYS A 24 -13.89 18.02 -15.54
C CYS A 24 -12.93 16.91 -15.10
N ALA A 25 -11.77 17.30 -14.55
CA ALA A 25 -10.77 16.33 -14.15
C ALA A 25 -11.44 15.34 -13.19
N ARG A 26 -11.26 14.04 -13.42
CA ARG A 26 -11.87 13.04 -12.54
C ARG A 26 -11.30 13.25 -11.13
N PRO A 27 -12.13 13.20 -10.08
CA PRO A 27 -11.69 13.51 -8.73
C PRO A 27 -10.63 12.51 -8.28
N SER A 28 -9.71 12.94 -7.42
CA SER A 28 -8.72 12.05 -6.81
C SER A 28 -8.78 12.12 -5.29
N VAL A 29 -8.45 10.99 -4.65
CA VAL A 29 -8.45 10.91 -3.19
C VAL A 29 -7.24 10.15 -2.69
N THR A 30 -6.64 10.65 -1.62
CA THR A 30 -5.55 10.00 -0.91
C THR A 30 -6.00 9.62 0.49
N PHE A 31 -5.97 8.33 0.79
CA PHE A 31 -6.21 7.78 2.12
C PHE A 31 -4.89 7.52 2.84
N VAL A 32 -4.73 8.09 4.04
CA VAL A 32 -3.60 7.82 4.93
C VAL A 32 -4.09 6.91 6.06
N LEU A 33 -3.80 5.61 5.94
CA LEU A 33 -4.38 4.53 6.74
C LEU A 33 -3.48 4.11 7.89
N GLY A 34 -3.34 5.00 8.87
CA GLY A 34 -2.59 4.72 10.08
C GLY A 34 -2.41 5.95 10.96
N SER A 35 -1.71 5.73 12.06
CA SER A 35 -1.33 6.77 13.01
C SER A 35 0.11 6.55 13.43
N ASP A 36 0.84 7.63 13.59
CA ASP A 36 2.20 7.57 14.10
C ASP A 36 2.20 7.15 15.58
N ARG A 37 3.23 6.39 15.95
CA ARG A 37 3.58 6.17 17.37
C ARG A 37 4.36 7.39 17.86
N GLU A 38 4.51 7.52 19.18
CA GLU A 38 5.36 8.55 19.76
C GLU A 38 6.78 8.49 19.17
N GLY A 39 7.29 9.64 18.72
CA GLY A 39 8.60 9.75 18.06
C GLY A 39 8.64 9.33 16.59
N ALA A 40 7.55 8.83 16.01
CA ALA A 40 7.40 8.62 14.57
C ALA A 40 6.64 9.78 13.92
N GLY A 41 6.78 9.92 12.59
CA GLY A 41 6.11 10.99 11.84
C GLY A 41 5.78 10.62 10.39
N PHE A 42 5.69 9.32 10.08
CA PHE A 42 5.47 8.83 8.71
C PHE A 42 4.09 9.24 8.19
N PHE A 43 3.02 8.98 8.95
CA PHE A 43 1.65 9.25 8.50
C PHE A 43 1.34 10.75 8.52
N ALA A 44 1.81 11.47 9.55
CA ALA A 44 1.72 12.92 9.62
C ALA A 44 2.45 13.59 8.46
N ALA A 45 3.68 13.17 8.15
CA ALA A 45 4.42 13.68 6.99
C ALA A 45 3.71 13.33 5.67
N ALA A 46 3.21 12.10 5.51
CA ALA A 46 2.47 11.72 4.31
C ALA A 46 1.21 12.58 4.10
N ALA A 47 0.43 12.81 5.15
CA ALA A 47 -0.75 13.66 5.09
C ALA A 47 -0.38 15.10 4.72
N THR A 48 0.70 15.65 5.29
CA THR A 48 1.22 16.97 4.92
C THR A 48 1.66 17.01 3.45
N TYR A 49 2.45 16.04 3.00
CA TYR A 49 2.91 15.93 1.62
C TYR A 49 1.74 15.96 0.63
N TYR A 50 0.74 15.09 0.81
CA TYR A 50 -0.36 15.02 -0.15
C TYR A 50 -1.31 16.22 -0.09
N ARG A 51 -1.50 16.85 1.07
CA ARG A 51 -2.22 18.13 1.15
C ARG A 51 -1.50 19.26 0.40
N MET A 52 -0.17 19.26 0.39
CA MET A 52 0.61 20.24 -0.36
C MET A 52 0.60 19.99 -1.88
N GLN A 53 0.38 18.75 -2.32
CA GLN A 53 0.28 18.39 -3.74
C GLN A 53 -1.14 18.45 -4.29
N ALA A 54 -2.15 18.56 -3.42
CA ALA A 54 -3.55 18.48 -3.80
C ALA A 54 -3.94 19.60 -4.78
N GLY A 55 -4.47 19.20 -5.94
CA GLY A 55 -5.22 20.09 -6.82
C GLY A 55 -6.57 20.50 -6.24
N ALA A 56 -7.35 21.29 -6.99
CA ALA A 56 -8.66 21.76 -6.55
C ALA A 56 -9.66 20.62 -6.25
N ASP A 57 -9.52 19.47 -6.91
CA ASP A 57 -10.41 18.31 -6.81
C ASP A 57 -9.75 17.11 -6.08
N ASP A 58 -8.61 17.34 -5.41
CA ASP A 58 -7.88 16.30 -4.69
C ASP A 58 -8.15 16.37 -3.18
N GLU A 59 -8.60 15.27 -2.60
CA GLU A 59 -8.87 15.18 -1.16
C GLU A 59 -7.84 14.29 -0.44
N THR A 60 -7.44 14.68 0.77
CA THR A 60 -6.61 13.83 1.65
C THR A 60 -7.37 13.45 2.91
N ILE A 61 -7.73 12.17 3.01
CA ILE A 61 -8.48 11.57 4.10
C ILE A 61 -7.53 10.87 5.07
N THR A 62 -7.67 11.20 6.35
CA THR A 62 -6.95 10.55 7.46
C THR A 62 -7.96 9.93 8.44
N GLY A 63 -7.52 8.98 9.26
CA GLY A 63 -8.30 8.46 10.39
C GLY A 63 -9.14 7.22 10.09
N LEU A 64 -9.23 6.80 8.82
CA LEU A 64 -9.74 5.48 8.48
C LEU A 64 -8.73 4.41 8.93
N ARG A 65 -9.23 3.28 9.43
CA ARG A 65 -8.46 2.23 10.09
C ARG A 65 -8.50 0.89 9.33
N SER A 66 -9.26 0.81 8.25
CA SER A 66 -9.46 -0.42 7.49
C SER A 66 -9.69 -0.17 5.99
N LEU A 67 -9.47 -1.20 5.18
CA LEU A 67 -9.83 -1.19 3.76
C LEU A 67 -11.35 -1.13 3.54
N ALA A 68 -12.14 -1.70 4.45
CA ALA A 68 -13.60 -1.63 4.41
C ALA A 68 -14.09 -0.18 4.53
N GLU A 69 -13.53 0.61 5.45
CA GLU A 69 -13.88 2.03 5.60
C GLU A 69 -13.49 2.85 4.36
N VAL A 70 -12.36 2.53 3.70
CA VAL A 70 -11.97 3.15 2.42
C VAL A 70 -13.02 2.86 1.36
N ARG A 71 -13.41 1.59 1.22
CA ARG A 71 -14.44 1.17 0.27
C ARG A 71 -15.77 1.88 0.51
N GLU A 72 -16.21 1.93 1.77
CA GLU A 72 -17.46 2.60 2.17
C GLU A 72 -17.42 4.11 1.94
N TYR A 73 -16.27 4.74 2.19
CA TYR A 73 -16.06 6.15 1.86
C TYR A 73 -16.24 6.38 0.35
N LEU A 74 -15.54 5.61 -0.49
CA LEU A 74 -15.58 5.74 -1.94
C LEU A 74 -17.01 5.56 -2.48
N ALA A 75 -17.72 4.54 -2.01
CA ALA A 75 -19.09 4.25 -2.42
C ALA A 75 -20.07 5.35 -2.01
N ARG A 76 -19.95 5.87 -0.78
CA ARG A 76 -20.83 6.93 -0.28
C ARG A 76 -20.63 8.25 -1.01
N GLU A 77 -19.38 8.64 -1.29
CA GLU A 77 -19.11 9.90 -1.98
C GLU A 77 -19.55 9.85 -3.46
N ALA A 78 -19.34 8.72 -4.13
CA ALA A 78 -19.84 8.55 -5.50
C ALA A 78 -21.38 8.63 -5.57
N ALA A 79 -22.09 8.07 -4.59
CA ALA A 79 -23.55 8.12 -4.52
C ALA A 79 -24.13 9.54 -4.40
N ARG A 80 -23.32 10.55 -4.04
CA ARG A 80 -23.73 11.97 -4.00
C ARG A 80 -23.75 12.65 -5.38
N GLY A 81 -23.67 11.87 -6.45
CA GLY A 81 -23.73 12.36 -7.84
C GLY A 81 -22.36 12.61 -8.46
N GLY A 82 -21.30 12.02 -7.90
CA GLY A 82 -19.94 12.13 -8.41
C GLY A 82 -19.68 11.23 -9.63
N ALA A 83 -18.78 11.64 -10.51
CA ALA A 83 -18.20 10.76 -11.52
C ALA A 83 -17.30 9.70 -10.85
N PRO A 84 -17.08 8.53 -11.47
CA PRO A 84 -16.15 7.54 -10.92
C PRO A 84 -14.75 8.12 -10.71
N TRP A 85 -14.08 7.67 -9.66
CA TRP A 85 -12.80 8.21 -9.21
C TRP A 85 -11.74 8.12 -10.31
N GLY A 86 -10.92 9.16 -10.45
CA GLY A 86 -9.76 9.17 -11.33
C GLY A 86 -8.61 8.40 -10.69
N THR A 87 -8.05 8.95 -9.61
CA THR A 87 -6.96 8.31 -8.86
C THR A 87 -7.36 8.10 -7.40
N ILE A 88 -7.25 6.86 -6.95
CA ILE A 88 -7.36 6.48 -5.55
C ILE A 88 -5.95 6.17 -5.07
N ARG A 89 -5.51 6.80 -3.99
CA ARG A 89 -4.21 6.53 -3.39
C ARG A 89 -4.38 6.04 -1.96
N VAL A 90 -3.63 5.00 -1.60
CA VAL A 90 -3.61 4.42 -0.27
C VAL A 90 -2.19 4.47 0.25
N VAL A 91 -1.98 5.25 1.32
CA VAL A 91 -0.73 5.30 2.08
C VAL A 91 -0.90 4.44 3.32
N ALA A 92 -0.10 3.38 3.42
CA ALA A 92 -0.14 2.45 4.53
C ALA A 92 1.23 1.82 4.76
N HIS A 93 1.53 1.44 6.01
CA HIS A 93 2.65 0.52 6.23
C HIS A 93 2.32 -0.87 5.69
N GLY A 94 3.34 -1.54 5.19
CA GLY A 94 3.24 -2.88 4.62
C GLY A 94 4.61 -3.43 4.30
N SER A 95 4.64 -4.65 3.79
CA SER A 95 5.85 -5.30 3.32
C SER A 95 5.56 -6.32 2.24
N GLU A 96 6.57 -6.67 1.44
CA GLU A 96 6.43 -7.70 0.39
C GLU A 96 6.04 -9.07 0.98
N TRP A 97 6.45 -9.38 2.21
CA TRP A 97 6.09 -10.63 2.88
C TRP A 97 4.70 -10.53 3.53
N TYR A 98 4.42 -9.51 4.34
CA TYR A 98 3.28 -9.56 5.24
C TYR A 98 1.97 -9.04 4.63
N GLY A 99 2.03 -8.23 3.57
CA GLY A 99 0.86 -7.51 3.08
C GLY A 99 0.78 -6.10 3.64
N LEU A 100 -0.41 -5.52 3.67
CA LEU A 100 -0.64 -4.23 4.30
C LEU A 100 -0.87 -4.44 5.81
N ARG A 101 -0.28 -3.59 6.64
CA ARG A 101 -0.49 -3.62 8.10
C ARG A 101 -1.86 -3.11 8.52
N VAL A 102 -2.55 -2.37 7.65
CA VAL A 102 -3.95 -2.00 7.87
C VAL A 102 -4.83 -3.25 7.75
N SER A 103 -5.90 -3.29 8.54
CA SER A 103 -6.88 -4.37 8.51
C SER A 103 -7.78 -4.32 7.29
N ILE A 104 -8.36 -5.47 6.94
CA ILE A 104 -9.48 -5.51 5.97
C ILE A 104 -10.72 -4.88 6.61
N TYR A 105 -11.07 -5.28 7.84
CA TYR A 105 -12.22 -4.77 8.58
C TYR A 105 -11.78 -3.99 9.83
N ALA A 106 -12.56 -2.98 10.20
CA ALA A 106 -12.27 -2.21 11.41
C ALA A 106 -12.40 -3.10 12.66
N GLY A 107 -11.44 -2.98 13.59
CA GLY A 107 -11.51 -3.58 14.92
C GLY A 107 -10.97 -5.02 15.04
N ASP A 108 -10.62 -5.69 13.95
CA ASP A 108 -10.04 -7.05 14.01
C ASP A 108 -8.53 -7.06 14.34
N GLY A 109 -7.86 -5.90 14.17
CA GLY A 109 -6.41 -5.73 14.31
C GLY A 109 -5.55 -6.61 13.39
N SER A 110 -6.19 -7.38 12.50
CA SER A 110 -5.57 -8.40 11.66
C SER A 110 -5.14 -7.78 10.33
N PRO A 111 -3.85 -7.83 9.98
CA PRO A 111 -3.31 -7.27 8.74
C PRO A 111 -4.01 -7.81 7.49
N ALA A 112 -4.12 -6.98 6.45
CA ALA A 112 -4.56 -7.41 5.13
C ALA A 112 -3.46 -8.20 4.41
N THR A 113 -3.34 -9.48 4.76
CA THR A 113 -2.47 -10.46 4.12
C THR A 113 -3.06 -10.96 2.80
N LEU A 114 -2.24 -11.59 1.93
CA LEU A 114 -2.74 -12.18 0.68
C LEU A 114 -3.86 -13.19 0.94
N THR A 115 -3.64 -14.15 1.85
CA THR A 115 -4.65 -15.12 2.25
C THR A 115 -5.93 -14.45 2.76
N ALA A 116 -5.82 -13.47 3.67
CA ALA A 116 -6.98 -12.81 4.24
C ALA A 116 -7.83 -12.09 3.17
N MET A 117 -7.18 -11.42 2.21
CA MET A 117 -7.87 -10.75 1.11
C MET A 117 -8.56 -11.73 0.17
N ASN A 118 -7.90 -12.83 -0.18
CA ASN A 118 -8.50 -13.88 -1.02
C ASN A 118 -9.71 -14.52 -0.32
N VAL A 119 -9.60 -14.82 0.98
CA VAL A 119 -10.72 -15.36 1.76
C VAL A 119 -11.87 -14.37 1.78
N ALA A 120 -11.63 -13.11 2.14
CA ALA A 120 -12.66 -12.08 2.22
C ALA A 120 -13.40 -11.86 0.90
N HIS A 121 -12.69 -11.92 -0.22
CA HIS A 121 -13.27 -11.86 -1.56
C HIS A 121 -14.09 -13.13 -1.89
N SER A 122 -13.48 -14.30 -1.79
CA SER A 122 -14.12 -15.58 -2.16
C SER A 122 -15.34 -15.94 -1.31
N SER A 123 -15.41 -15.44 -0.07
CA SER A 123 -16.56 -15.64 0.82
C SER A 123 -17.62 -14.56 0.68
N GLU A 124 -17.48 -13.64 -0.28
CA GLU A 124 -18.36 -12.47 -0.49
C GLU A 124 -18.51 -11.55 0.75
N ALA A 125 -17.63 -11.68 1.74
CA ALA A 125 -17.68 -10.88 2.96
C ALA A 125 -17.22 -9.43 2.72
N PHE A 126 -16.41 -9.22 1.68
CA PHE A 126 -15.98 -7.92 1.19
C PHE A 126 -16.47 -7.73 -0.26
N PRO A 127 -17.71 -7.22 -0.46
CA PRO A 127 -18.21 -7.01 -1.80
C PRO A 127 -17.44 -5.87 -2.48
N PRO A 128 -16.99 -6.05 -3.74
CA PRO A 128 -16.20 -5.06 -4.45
C PRO A 128 -16.97 -3.76 -4.71
N LEU A 129 -16.26 -2.70 -5.08
CA LEU A 129 -16.85 -1.43 -5.49
C LEU A 129 -17.63 -1.58 -6.80
N ASP A 130 -18.73 -0.84 -6.90
CA ASP A 130 -19.48 -0.72 -8.15
C ASP A 130 -18.65 0.04 -9.20
N ARG A 131 -18.84 -0.29 -10.48
CA ARG A 131 -18.14 0.38 -11.58
C ARG A 131 -18.50 1.86 -11.72
N ALA A 132 -19.67 2.27 -11.25
CA ALA A 132 -20.04 3.68 -11.13
C ALA A 132 -19.17 4.45 -10.13
N VAL A 133 -18.50 3.74 -9.21
CA VAL A 133 -17.54 4.31 -8.24
C VAL A 133 -16.12 4.28 -8.79
N ALA A 134 -15.69 3.14 -9.35
CA ALA A 134 -14.36 2.96 -9.91
C ALA A 134 -14.43 2.07 -11.16
N ASP A 135 -14.05 2.63 -12.30
CA ASP A 135 -14.13 1.95 -13.61
C ASP A 135 -12.73 1.61 -14.16
N GLY A 136 -12.66 1.07 -15.38
CA GLY A 136 -11.38 0.71 -16.00
C GLY A 136 -10.42 1.88 -16.25
N ALA A 137 -10.86 3.13 -16.13
CA ALA A 137 -10.01 4.32 -16.20
C ALA A 137 -9.56 4.82 -14.81
N THR A 138 -10.10 4.25 -13.73
CA THR A 138 -9.59 4.50 -12.37
C THR A 138 -8.20 3.90 -12.19
N GLN A 139 -7.35 4.61 -11.44
CA GLN A 139 -6.06 4.12 -11.01
C GLN A 139 -6.01 4.00 -9.48
N LEU A 140 -5.57 2.85 -8.96
CA LEU A 140 -5.23 2.67 -7.55
C LEU A 140 -3.71 2.72 -7.37
N LEU A 141 -3.25 3.62 -6.50
CA LEU A 141 -1.84 3.79 -6.15
C LEU A 141 -1.61 3.39 -4.69
N ILE A 142 -0.73 2.42 -4.46
CA ILE A 142 -0.43 1.90 -3.13
C ILE A 142 0.97 2.35 -2.72
N GLU A 143 1.01 3.29 -1.80
CA GLU A 143 2.21 3.85 -1.19
C GLU A 143 2.54 3.06 0.08
N SER A 144 3.21 1.94 -0.12
CA SER A 144 3.57 1.00 0.93
C SER A 144 4.82 0.22 0.56
N CYS A 145 5.70 -0.04 1.53
CA CYS A 145 6.99 -0.66 1.28
C CYS A 145 6.84 -2.04 0.64
N GLY A 146 7.44 -2.25 -0.53
CA GLY A 146 7.62 -3.58 -1.11
C GLY A 146 6.41 -4.25 -1.74
N ILE A 147 5.20 -3.70 -1.63
CA ILE A 147 3.98 -4.37 -2.13
C ILE A 147 4.07 -4.66 -3.63
N GLY A 148 4.63 -3.74 -4.42
CA GLY A 148 4.82 -3.91 -5.86
C GLY A 148 5.81 -5.02 -6.25
N ARG A 149 6.58 -5.56 -5.30
CA ARG A 149 7.49 -6.71 -5.52
C ARG A 149 6.77 -8.04 -5.50
N ARG A 150 5.49 -8.08 -5.08
CA ARG A 150 4.69 -9.29 -4.97
C ARG A 150 3.42 -9.20 -5.83
N PRO A 151 3.49 -9.52 -7.13
CA PRO A 151 2.35 -9.45 -8.04
C PRO A 151 1.07 -10.17 -7.54
N PRO A 152 1.13 -11.36 -6.90
CA PRO A 152 -0.06 -11.97 -6.31
C PRO A 152 -0.77 -11.10 -5.27
N LEU A 153 -0.01 -10.35 -4.47
CA LEU A 153 -0.56 -9.45 -3.45
C LEU A 153 -1.21 -8.22 -4.09
N VAL A 154 -0.58 -7.64 -5.11
CA VAL A 154 -1.17 -6.53 -5.89
C VAL A 154 -2.49 -6.95 -6.53
N ARG A 155 -2.54 -8.16 -7.11
CA ARG A 155 -3.78 -8.72 -7.66
C ARG A 155 -4.84 -8.93 -6.59
N ALA A 156 -4.49 -9.48 -5.43
CA ALA A 156 -5.47 -9.66 -4.36
C ALA A 156 -6.07 -8.34 -3.86
N ILE A 157 -5.28 -7.26 -3.80
CA ILE A 157 -5.81 -5.92 -3.48
C ILE A 157 -6.76 -5.43 -4.57
N ALA A 158 -6.40 -5.63 -5.85
CA ALA A 158 -7.26 -5.29 -6.99
C ALA A 158 -8.59 -6.05 -6.94
N THR A 159 -8.53 -7.37 -6.79
CA THR A 159 -9.69 -8.27 -6.73
C THR A 159 -10.58 -7.95 -5.52
N LEU A 160 -9.98 -7.70 -4.35
CA LEU A 160 -10.73 -7.33 -3.15
C LEU A 160 -11.54 -6.05 -3.36
N LEU A 161 -10.93 -5.00 -3.91
CA LEU A 161 -11.59 -3.69 -4.06
C LEU A 161 -12.48 -3.60 -5.30
N PHE A 162 -12.18 -4.32 -6.38
CA PHE A 162 -12.77 -4.09 -7.70
C PHE A 162 -13.34 -5.34 -8.39
N GLY A 163 -13.17 -6.54 -7.81
CA GLY A 163 -13.59 -7.80 -8.40
C GLY A 163 -12.70 -8.27 -9.56
N ASP A 164 -13.20 -9.21 -10.36
CA ASP A 164 -12.35 -9.97 -11.29
C ASP A 164 -12.07 -9.27 -12.64
N GLU A 165 -13.01 -8.53 -13.25
CA GLU A 165 -12.76 -7.87 -14.56
C GLU A 165 -13.81 -6.79 -14.94
N PRO A 166 -13.47 -5.81 -15.82
CA PRO A 166 -12.15 -5.21 -15.93
C PRO A 166 -11.92 -4.29 -14.73
N ALA A 167 -10.86 -4.58 -13.99
CA ALA A 167 -10.51 -3.83 -12.80
C ALA A 167 -9.71 -2.55 -13.13
N PRO A 168 -9.85 -1.49 -12.32
CA PRO A 168 -8.92 -0.37 -12.28
C PRO A 168 -7.45 -0.79 -12.29
N ARG A 169 -6.59 0.08 -12.86
CA ARG A 169 -5.14 -0.18 -12.87
C ARG A 169 -4.59 -0.02 -11.45
N VAL A 170 -4.03 -1.10 -10.89
CA VAL A 170 -3.35 -1.05 -9.59
C VAL A 170 -1.83 -0.95 -9.76
N VAL A 171 -1.23 0.06 -9.12
CA VAL A 171 0.22 0.25 -9.05
C VAL A 171 0.62 0.34 -7.59
N ALA A 172 1.70 -0.35 -7.22
CA ALA A 172 2.20 -0.35 -5.86
C ALA A 172 3.71 -0.08 -5.83
N SER A 173 4.15 0.61 -4.79
CA SER A 173 5.56 0.92 -4.60
C SER A 173 6.38 -0.36 -4.45
N ARG A 174 7.51 -0.42 -5.17
CA ARG A 174 8.41 -1.57 -5.11
C ARG A 174 9.44 -1.39 -4.02
N ASN A 175 9.88 -0.18 -3.71
CA ASN A 175 10.96 0.00 -2.76
C ASN A 175 10.45 0.48 -1.39
N PHE A 176 11.38 0.97 -0.56
CA PHE A 176 11.05 1.54 0.73
C PHE A 176 10.45 2.92 0.49
N VAL A 177 9.21 3.14 0.91
CA VAL A 177 8.54 4.44 0.81
C VAL A 177 8.69 5.15 2.13
N GLY A 178 9.14 6.40 2.09
CA GLY A 178 9.25 7.26 3.25
C GLY A 178 8.67 8.63 3.00
N PHE A 179 8.23 9.26 4.09
CA PHE A 179 7.83 10.65 4.11
C PHE A 179 8.60 11.35 5.23
N ARG A 180 9.07 12.56 4.95
CA ARG A 180 9.66 13.44 5.98
C ARG A 180 8.98 14.79 5.94
N ALA A 181 8.85 15.42 7.09
CA ALA A 181 8.36 16.78 7.22
C ALA A 181 9.33 17.60 8.09
N TRP A 182 9.48 18.87 7.76
CA TRP A 182 10.33 19.80 8.48
C TRP A 182 9.77 21.21 8.34
N THR A 183 10.15 22.10 9.25
CA THR A 183 9.85 23.54 9.14
C THR A 183 11.04 24.22 8.49
N ASP A 184 10.81 25.00 7.44
CA ASP A 184 11.87 25.77 6.78
C ASP A 184 12.22 27.05 7.54
N THR A 185 13.19 27.81 7.06
CA THR A 185 13.65 29.05 7.70
C THR A 185 12.61 30.17 7.71
N GLN A 186 11.45 29.97 7.08
CA GLN A 186 10.33 30.92 7.03
C GLN A 186 9.13 30.44 7.85
N ASP A 187 9.33 29.46 8.74
CA ASP A 187 8.29 28.81 9.55
C ASP A 187 7.20 28.10 8.72
N VAL A 188 7.50 27.74 7.47
CA VAL A 188 6.58 26.99 6.61
C VAL A 188 6.86 25.49 6.77
N VAL A 189 5.81 24.72 7.09
CA VAL A 189 5.90 23.25 7.11
C VAL A 189 6.04 22.74 5.67
N ARG A 190 7.13 22.00 5.43
CA ARG A 190 7.42 21.30 4.19
C ARG A 190 7.33 19.80 4.41
N SER A 191 7.06 19.07 3.32
CA SER A 191 7.14 17.62 3.33
C SER A 191 7.59 17.07 1.99
N GLU A 192 8.22 15.90 2.03
CA GLU A 192 8.76 15.20 0.88
C GLU A 192 8.43 13.71 0.98
N ARG A 193 8.02 13.14 -0.16
CA ARG A 193 8.02 11.69 -0.41
C ARG A 193 9.35 11.30 -1.02
N TYR A 194 9.98 10.28 -0.47
CA TYR A 194 11.16 9.66 -1.04
C TYR A 194 10.99 8.15 -1.15
N GLU A 195 11.73 7.54 -2.08
CA GLU A 195 11.71 6.10 -2.28
C GLU A 195 13.14 5.57 -2.39
N LEU A 196 13.50 4.64 -1.52
CA LEU A 196 14.86 4.10 -1.41
C LEU A 196 14.89 2.62 -1.77
N PRO A 197 15.84 2.17 -2.62
CA PRO A 197 16.00 0.75 -2.89
C PRO A 197 16.18 -0.05 -1.60
N TYR A 198 15.51 -1.20 -1.53
CA TYR A 198 15.73 -2.18 -0.48
C TYR A 198 15.56 -3.59 -1.03
N VAL A 199 16.26 -4.54 -0.42
CA VAL A 199 16.06 -5.98 -0.64
C VAL A 199 15.88 -6.67 0.70
N ALA A 200 15.05 -7.69 0.73
CA ALA A 200 14.86 -8.52 1.91
C ALA A 200 15.07 -9.99 1.62
N LEU A 201 15.36 -10.75 2.66
CA LEU A 201 15.42 -12.19 2.67
C LEU A 201 14.79 -12.67 3.97
N VAL A 202 13.75 -13.49 3.85
CA VAL A 202 13.20 -14.20 5.01
C VAL A 202 14.10 -15.39 5.30
N THR A 203 14.53 -15.52 6.55
CA THR A 203 15.46 -16.56 7.01
C THR A 203 14.90 -17.25 8.24
N ARG A 204 15.27 -18.52 8.42
CA ARG A 204 14.94 -19.28 9.64
C ARG A 204 15.52 -18.60 10.88
N ALA A 205 14.79 -18.64 11.99
CA ALA A 205 15.19 -17.98 13.23
C ALA A 205 16.52 -18.47 13.81
N THR A 206 16.89 -19.73 13.55
CA THR A 206 18.02 -20.43 14.21
C THR A 206 19.32 -20.46 13.40
N THR A 207 19.32 -20.03 12.14
CA THR A 207 20.40 -20.39 11.18
C THR A 207 20.85 -19.28 10.24
N ALA A 208 20.72 -18.01 10.63
CA ALA A 208 21.37 -16.94 9.87
C ALA A 208 22.88 -16.93 10.18
N ASP A 209 23.66 -17.72 9.44
CA ASP A 209 25.05 -17.36 9.17
C ASP A 209 25.01 -15.99 8.50
N SER A 210 25.29 -14.94 9.29
CA SER A 210 25.19 -13.55 8.86
C SER A 210 26.03 -13.27 7.61
N ALA A 211 27.15 -13.98 7.42
CA ALA A 211 27.98 -13.83 6.23
C ALA A 211 27.27 -14.40 4.99
N ARG A 212 26.66 -15.58 5.09
CA ARG A 212 25.87 -16.17 4.00
C ARG A 212 24.66 -15.31 3.66
N VAL A 213 23.90 -14.86 4.66
CA VAL A 213 22.72 -14.00 4.48
C VAL A 213 23.09 -12.69 3.80
N ARG A 214 24.15 -12.03 4.28
CA ARG A 214 24.69 -10.82 3.66
C ARG A 214 25.07 -11.06 2.20
N SER A 215 25.82 -12.12 1.91
CA SER A 215 26.23 -12.45 0.55
C SER A 215 25.04 -12.66 -0.41
N VAL A 216 23.94 -13.27 0.06
CA VAL A 216 22.70 -13.41 -0.73
C VAL A 216 22.06 -12.05 -0.99
N LEU A 217 21.94 -11.20 0.04
CA LEU A 217 21.36 -9.87 -0.07
C LEU A 217 22.18 -8.95 -0.98
N GLU A 218 23.51 -8.97 -0.90
CA GLU A 218 24.40 -8.19 -1.77
C GLU A 218 24.26 -8.60 -3.23
N ARG A 219 24.18 -9.91 -3.52
CA ARG A 219 23.90 -10.39 -4.90
C ARG A 219 22.52 -9.93 -5.38
N ARG A 220 21.50 -9.97 -4.52
CA ARG A 220 20.15 -9.51 -4.88
C ARG A 220 20.14 -8.00 -5.13
N TRP A 221 20.80 -7.24 -4.28
CA TRP A 221 20.97 -5.79 -4.40
C TRP A 221 21.64 -5.40 -5.72
N LEU A 222 22.76 -6.05 -6.07
CA LEU A 222 23.45 -5.79 -7.33
C LEU A 222 22.55 -6.06 -8.54
N ARG A 223 21.79 -7.16 -8.54
CA ARG A 223 20.86 -7.47 -9.64
C ARG A 223 19.75 -6.46 -9.79
N GLU A 224 19.24 -5.93 -8.68
CA GLU A 224 18.07 -5.05 -8.70
C GLU A 224 18.42 -3.57 -8.89
N THR A 225 19.56 -3.13 -8.37
CA THR A 225 19.98 -1.72 -8.41
C THR A 225 21.06 -1.44 -9.46
N GLY A 226 21.69 -2.49 -10.00
CA GLY A 226 22.86 -2.36 -10.88
C GLY A 226 24.13 -1.86 -10.17
N ARG A 227 24.11 -1.73 -8.85
CA ARG A 227 25.20 -1.15 -8.04
C ARG A 227 25.65 -2.14 -6.97
N PRO A 228 26.95 -2.23 -6.66
CA PRO A 228 27.41 -3.03 -5.52
C PRO A 228 26.86 -2.46 -4.22
N ALA A 229 26.72 -3.33 -3.22
CA ALA A 229 26.43 -2.93 -1.86
C ALA A 229 27.58 -2.07 -1.29
N THR A 230 27.27 -0.99 -0.60
CA THR A 230 28.26 -0.11 0.06
C THR A 230 28.30 -0.35 1.57
N ASP A 231 29.35 0.15 2.25
CA ASP A 231 29.50 0.03 3.71
C ASP A 231 28.44 0.79 4.51
N THR A 232 27.75 1.72 3.85
CA THR A 232 26.65 2.49 4.44
C THR A 232 25.31 1.73 4.45
N LEU A 233 25.26 0.51 3.90
CA LEU A 233 24.04 -0.30 3.93
C LEU A 233 23.84 -0.96 5.29
N VAL A 234 22.61 -0.88 5.81
CA VAL A 234 22.26 -1.43 7.11
C VAL A 234 21.61 -2.79 6.93
N LEU A 235 22.21 -3.82 7.53
CA LEU A 235 21.55 -5.12 7.70
C LEU A 235 20.62 -5.04 8.90
N ARG A 236 19.34 -5.32 8.71
CA ARG A 236 18.37 -5.38 9.83
C ARG A 236 17.72 -6.73 9.88
N ASP A 237 17.63 -7.25 11.10
CA ASP A 237 16.83 -8.43 11.40
C ASP A 237 15.50 -8.00 11.99
N LEU A 238 14.43 -8.17 11.20
CA LEU A 238 13.07 -7.89 11.64
C LEU A 238 12.40 -9.21 12.05
N PRO A 239 11.81 -9.30 13.26
CA PRO A 239 11.03 -10.46 13.62
C PRO A 239 9.77 -10.52 12.76
N VAL A 240 9.42 -11.72 12.30
CA VAL A 240 8.09 -12.03 11.77
C VAL A 240 7.40 -12.90 12.78
N GLU A 241 6.23 -12.48 13.23
CA GLU A 241 5.43 -13.23 14.17
C GLU A 241 4.17 -13.75 13.50
N VAL A 242 3.97 -15.07 13.58
CA VAL A 242 2.70 -15.73 13.26
C VAL A 242 2.07 -16.18 14.54
N ARG A 243 0.87 -15.67 14.84
CA ARG A 243 0.14 -15.95 16.07
C ARG A 243 -1.17 -16.65 15.75
N TYR A 244 -1.49 -17.68 16.51
CA TYR A 244 -2.84 -18.25 16.55
C TYR A 244 -3.12 -18.88 17.91
N ARG A 245 -4.40 -18.96 18.28
CA ARG A 245 -4.83 -19.68 19.48
C ARG A 245 -4.75 -21.18 19.17
N ALA A 246 -3.97 -21.91 19.96
CA ALA A 246 -3.76 -23.34 19.79
C ALA A 246 -4.06 -24.06 21.09
N GLU A 247 -4.81 -25.17 21.03
CA GLU A 247 -4.76 -26.17 22.09
C GLU A 247 -3.46 -26.96 21.95
N ALA A 248 -2.83 -27.33 23.07
CA ALA A 248 -1.56 -28.05 23.05
C ALA A 248 -1.70 -29.36 22.24
N GLY A 249 -0.82 -29.56 21.25
CA GLY A 249 -0.84 -30.74 20.37
C GLY A 249 -1.71 -30.63 19.11
N MET A 250 -2.45 -29.54 18.92
CA MET A 250 -3.21 -29.32 17.68
C MET A 250 -2.32 -28.85 16.52
N PRO A 251 -2.62 -29.25 15.27
CA PRO A 251 -1.93 -28.77 14.08
C PRO A 251 -2.13 -27.27 13.88
N ILE A 252 -1.24 -26.65 13.09
CA ILE A 252 -1.40 -25.25 12.71
C ILE A 252 -2.72 -25.10 11.93
N PRO A 253 -3.58 -24.12 12.27
CA PRO A 253 -4.76 -23.83 11.48
C PRO A 253 -4.38 -23.54 10.03
N SER A 254 -5.20 -24.01 9.08
CA SER A 254 -4.94 -23.85 7.64
C SER A 254 -4.65 -22.41 7.21
N ILE A 255 -5.25 -21.42 7.88
CA ILE A 255 -5.02 -20.00 7.62
C ILE A 255 -3.63 -19.51 8.05
N ALA A 256 -3.09 -20.04 9.15
CA ALA A 256 -1.75 -19.73 9.61
C ALA A 256 -0.71 -20.42 8.70
N GLU A 257 -0.96 -21.65 8.25
CA GLU A 257 -0.12 -22.28 7.22
C GLU A 257 -0.14 -21.52 5.89
N ALA A 258 -1.32 -21.08 5.44
CA ALA A 258 -1.44 -20.28 4.23
C ALA A 258 -0.69 -18.95 4.36
N THR A 259 -0.75 -18.31 5.53
CA THR A 259 0.05 -17.11 5.84
C THR A 259 1.55 -17.39 5.82
N LEU A 260 2.00 -18.56 6.28
CA LEU A 260 3.42 -18.95 6.18
C LEU A 260 3.83 -19.15 4.72
N ARG A 261 3.03 -19.88 3.95
CA ARG A 261 3.28 -20.09 2.50
C ARG A 261 3.31 -18.77 1.74
N ASP A 262 2.44 -17.84 2.11
CA ASP A 262 2.38 -16.48 1.56
C ASP A 262 3.70 -15.72 1.71
N ILE A 263 4.39 -15.92 2.83
CA ILE A 263 5.66 -15.25 3.14
C ILE A 263 6.88 -16.10 2.77
N GLY A 264 6.67 -17.23 2.10
CA GLY A 264 7.72 -18.17 1.68
C GLY A 264 8.32 -18.95 2.85
N LEU A 265 7.59 -19.11 3.94
CA LEU A 265 7.99 -19.89 5.11
C LEU A 265 7.18 -21.19 5.23
N HIS A 266 7.80 -22.16 5.90
CA HIS A 266 7.22 -23.41 6.35
C HIS A 266 7.18 -23.43 7.88
N ASP A 267 6.43 -24.37 8.44
CA ASP A 267 6.35 -24.58 9.90
C ASP A 267 7.76 -24.70 10.54
N ASP A 268 8.61 -25.52 9.92
CA ASP A 268 9.99 -25.80 10.37
C ASP A 268 10.94 -24.60 10.21
N ASP A 269 10.51 -23.52 9.55
CA ASP A 269 11.32 -22.31 9.43
C ASP A 269 11.17 -21.39 10.66
N LEU A 270 10.17 -21.64 11.51
CA LEU A 270 9.84 -20.83 12.67
C LEU A 270 10.41 -21.40 13.96
N HIS A 271 10.78 -20.49 14.86
CA HIS A 271 10.94 -20.81 16.27
C HIS A 271 9.60 -20.63 16.98
N TRP A 272 8.97 -21.74 17.38
CA TRP A 272 7.68 -21.72 18.08
C TRP A 272 7.85 -21.62 19.58
N THR A 273 7.10 -20.70 20.17
CA THR A 273 6.94 -20.54 21.62
C THR A 273 5.45 -20.46 21.98
N TYR A 274 5.12 -20.74 23.25
CA TYR A 274 3.77 -20.52 23.77
C TYR A 274 3.74 -19.27 24.65
N GLU A 275 2.75 -18.40 24.42
CA GLU A 275 2.46 -17.20 25.20
C GLU A 275 1.02 -17.27 25.70
N GLY A 276 0.84 -17.87 26.88
CA GLY A 276 -0.49 -18.24 27.37
C GLY A 276 -1.13 -19.29 26.46
N ALA A 277 -2.32 -18.98 25.92
CA ALA A 277 -3.05 -19.85 24.98
C ALA A 277 -2.65 -19.64 23.50
N MET A 278 -1.66 -18.78 23.24
CA MET A 278 -1.22 -18.45 21.88
C MET A 278 0.04 -19.22 21.53
N ARG A 279 0.03 -19.89 20.37
CA ARG A 279 1.25 -20.40 19.74
C ARG A 279 1.81 -19.30 18.84
N VAL A 280 3.05 -18.90 19.10
CA VAL A 280 3.74 -17.78 18.45
C VAL A 280 4.97 -18.31 17.72
N GLY A 281 4.96 -18.19 16.40
CA GLY A 281 6.04 -18.62 15.52
C GLY A 281 6.86 -17.44 15.08
N ARG A 282 8.17 -17.49 15.31
CA ARG A 282 9.09 -16.40 15.00
C ARG A 282 10.04 -16.78 13.87
N ALA A 283 10.14 -15.92 12.86
CA ALA A 283 11.21 -15.94 11.86
C ALA A 283 11.98 -14.61 11.89
N ARG A 284 13.11 -14.57 11.17
CA ARG A 284 13.88 -13.33 10.97
C ARG A 284 13.81 -12.92 9.51
N ILE A 285 13.73 -11.62 9.27
CA ILE A 285 13.90 -11.05 7.94
C ILE A 285 15.14 -10.20 7.97
N ALA A 286 16.12 -10.60 7.18
CA ALA A 286 17.31 -9.83 6.93
C ALA A 286 17.01 -8.86 5.77
N THR A 287 17.16 -7.57 6.00
CA THR A 287 17.01 -6.54 4.96
C THR A 287 18.32 -5.82 4.71
N LEU A 288 18.56 -5.43 3.46
CA LEU A 288 19.63 -4.52 3.07
C LEU A 288 18.97 -3.30 2.43
N ALA A 289 19.19 -2.12 3.01
CA ALA A 289 18.60 -0.86 2.57
C ALA A 289 19.63 0.27 2.59
N ALA A 290 19.39 1.32 1.79
CA ALA A 290 20.20 2.53 1.78
C ALA A 290 20.26 3.19 3.18
N ALA A 291 21.42 3.74 3.55
CA ALA A 291 21.71 4.31 4.88
C ALA A 291 20.75 5.44 5.30
N GLU A 292 20.19 6.15 4.33
CA GLU A 292 19.25 7.26 4.54
C GLU A 292 17.89 6.80 5.13
N VAL A 293 17.70 5.49 5.30
CA VAL A 293 16.61 4.96 6.12
C VAL A 293 16.96 5.19 7.60
N GLU A 294 16.77 6.40 8.11
CA GLU A 294 16.65 6.59 9.56
C GLU A 294 15.60 5.61 10.10
N PRO A 295 15.82 5.02 11.29
CA PRO A 295 15.08 3.85 11.71
C PRO A 295 13.60 4.18 11.93
N ILE A 296 12.72 3.65 11.07
CA ILE A 296 11.45 3.11 11.56
C ILE A 296 11.87 2.03 12.55
N ALA A 297 11.82 2.34 13.85
CA ALA A 297 12.06 1.36 14.90
C ALA A 297 11.23 0.13 14.56
N ALA A 298 11.91 -1.02 14.39
CA ALA A 298 11.27 -2.31 14.26
C ALA A 298 10.49 -2.52 15.55
N SER A 299 9.22 -2.13 15.55
CA SER A 299 8.37 -2.36 16.69
C SER A 299 8.09 -3.85 16.78
N PRO A 300 8.17 -4.45 17.98
CA PRO A 300 7.67 -5.79 18.24
C PRO A 300 6.19 -5.90 17.85
#